data_AF-A0A8H3SDX0-F1
#
_entry.id   AF-A0A8H3SDX0-F1
#
_cell.length_a   1.000
_cell.length_b   1.000
_cell.length_c   1.000
_cell.angle_alpha   90.00
_cell.angle_beta   90.00
_cell.angle_gamma   90.00
#
_symmetry.space_group_name_H-M   'P 1'
#
loop_
_entity.id
_entity.type
_entity.pdbx_description
1 polymer ?
#
loop_
_entity_poly.entity_id
_entity_poly.type
_entity_poly.pdbx_seq_one_letter_code
_entity_poly.pdbx_strand_id
1 'polypeptide(L)'
;MVDIACGSSSGGLIALAKFHLHWPVDRCSKTFESFAVRCFQRSKSVLGLIKSAIKYAVTDAIYDEAVIEDLVQETYGSTTAFFSNTPNTVPGTRVAVTAMTHGSQRIIFTNYNGSASILKDRASCGLDPRFQDTGYIAIRPKELHKEPLLWQVARATSAAPIFFKPVRMAAGEFWDGALGFPNPTELATWEASRLWPGAVVDVAISLGTGEEPKHPRSTNSRNRLLDAFNLLLDGQLEFLNMKMRSRPEQGLLRLNSRLSQPIRLDDAESIEVQKHFVRINPSAPQDIVDAATALLLSNFYFILDRPIRYDLGVYYCEGSIRCRGDSYQVADTLTELYGSQIEFVMEAEVLSRCELGQDICSVCHRYRKNVSFTVRHPSDPITVSIRLADRVTRKISGFPRSLSWFQQQQGFNTHFGTSSHDTPGQIRCLGCTPHGELRPHKRRGDGALDRYSKRIRR
;
A
#
# COMPACT_ATOMS: atom_id res chain seq x y z
N MET A 1 -0.25 -6.83 -5.75
CA MET A 1 0.96 -6.33 -5.09
C MET A 1 0.65 -4.95 -4.53
N VAL A 2 0.80 -4.73 -3.22
CA VAL A 2 0.46 -3.46 -2.56
C VAL A 2 1.59 -3.16 -1.60
N ASP A 3 2.23 -2.00 -1.76
CA ASP A 3 3.39 -1.61 -0.95
C ASP A 3 2.97 -1.13 0.44
N ILE A 4 1.89 -0.35 0.51
CA ILE A 4 1.30 0.14 1.77
C ILE A 4 -0.23 -0.02 1.75
N ALA A 5 -0.80 -0.45 2.88
CA ALA A 5 -2.23 -0.55 3.12
C ALA A 5 -2.58 0.12 4.45
N CYS A 6 -3.52 1.07 4.42
CA CYS A 6 -4.00 1.74 5.62
C CYS A 6 -5.49 1.44 5.81
N GLY A 7 -5.92 1.18 7.04
CA GLY A 7 -7.31 0.86 7.35
C GLY A 7 -7.80 1.50 8.65
N SER A 8 -9.07 1.89 8.65
CA SER A 8 -9.80 2.41 9.81
C SER A 8 -11.05 1.58 10.04
N SER A 9 -11.42 1.32 11.30
CA SER A 9 -12.61 0.54 11.67
C SER A 9 -12.65 -0.82 10.97
N SER A 10 -13.77 -1.20 10.35
CA SER A 10 -13.88 -2.41 9.52
C SER A 10 -12.80 -2.52 8.44
N GLY A 11 -12.37 -1.40 7.84
CA GLY A 11 -11.25 -1.35 6.89
C GLY A 11 -9.91 -1.72 7.53
N GLY A 12 -9.72 -1.43 8.81
CA GLY A 12 -8.57 -1.87 9.60
C GLY A 12 -8.54 -3.39 9.76
N LEU A 13 -9.67 -4.01 10.10
CA LEU A 13 -9.81 -5.46 10.17
C LEU A 13 -9.48 -6.13 8.82
N ILE A 14 -10.02 -5.60 7.72
CA ILE A 14 -9.75 -6.08 6.37
C ILE A 14 -8.27 -5.91 6.01
N ALA A 15 -7.64 -4.79 6.39
CA ALA A 15 -6.22 -4.56 6.12
C ALA A 15 -5.32 -5.57 6.84
N LEU A 16 -5.62 -5.88 8.11
CA LEU A 16 -4.93 -6.92 8.87
C LEU A 16 -5.10 -8.29 8.20
N ALA A 17 -6.33 -8.69 7.87
CA ALA A 17 -6.60 -9.98 7.25
C ALA A 17 -5.94 -10.13 5.87
N LYS A 18 -6.11 -9.14 4.99
CA LYS A 18 -5.68 -9.23 3.59
C LYS A 18 -4.20 -8.97 3.38
N PHE A 19 -3.65 -7.96 4.04
CA PHE A 19 -2.30 -7.44 3.74
C PHE A 19 -1.26 -7.83 4.78
N HIS A 20 -1.65 -8.00 6.05
CA HIS A 20 -0.73 -8.50 7.08
C HIS A 20 -0.72 -10.03 7.14
N LEU A 21 -1.89 -10.67 7.18
CA LEU A 21 -2.02 -12.14 7.23
C LEU A 21 -2.07 -12.81 5.85
N HIS A 22 -2.08 -12.03 4.77
CA HIS A 22 -2.09 -12.51 3.38
C HIS A 22 -3.24 -13.48 3.04
N TRP A 23 -4.41 -13.34 3.68
CA TRP A 23 -5.54 -14.22 3.40
C TRP A 23 -6.07 -14.06 1.96
N PRO A 24 -6.60 -15.13 1.35
CA PRO A 24 -7.38 -15.04 0.12
C PRO A 24 -8.61 -14.14 0.32
N VAL A 25 -9.02 -13.41 -0.73
CA VAL A 25 -10.15 -12.45 -0.65
C VAL A 25 -11.45 -13.13 -0.23
N ASP A 26 -11.72 -14.34 -0.73
CA ASP A 26 -12.89 -15.14 -0.35
C ASP A 26 -12.92 -15.44 1.16
N ARG A 27 -11.76 -15.81 1.74
CA ARG A 27 -11.64 -16.01 3.18
C ARG A 27 -11.87 -14.72 3.95
N CYS A 28 -11.28 -13.61 3.52
CA CYS A 28 -11.51 -12.30 4.15
C CYS A 28 -13.00 -11.95 4.18
N SER A 29 -13.70 -12.13 3.04
CA SER A 29 -15.13 -11.82 2.92
C SER A 29 -15.98 -12.68 3.84
N LYS A 30 -15.81 -14.01 3.81
CA LYS A 30 -16.58 -14.95 4.66
C LYS A 30 -16.32 -14.73 6.15
N THR A 31 -15.06 -14.49 6.52
CA THR A 31 -14.68 -14.26 7.92
C THR A 31 -15.24 -12.95 8.43
N PHE A 32 -15.16 -11.87 7.63
CA PHE A 32 -15.71 -10.57 8.03
C PHE A 32 -17.23 -10.60 8.18
N GLU A 33 -17.94 -11.29 7.28
CA GLU A 33 -19.39 -11.49 7.40
C GLU A 33 -19.76 -12.26 8.66
N SER A 34 -19.11 -13.39 8.91
CA SER A 34 -19.31 -14.16 10.14
C SER A 34 -19.01 -13.33 11.40
N PHE A 35 -17.92 -12.57 11.37
CA PHE A 35 -17.54 -11.66 12.44
C PHE A 35 -18.61 -10.60 12.69
N ALA A 36 -19.09 -9.91 11.65
CA ALA A 36 -20.10 -8.85 11.78
C ALA A 36 -21.42 -9.39 12.34
N VAL A 37 -21.88 -10.54 11.84
CA VAL A 37 -23.09 -11.20 12.33
C VAL A 37 -22.96 -11.59 13.80
N ARG A 38 -21.84 -12.21 14.20
CA ARG A 38 -21.62 -12.61 15.61
C ARG A 38 -21.41 -11.41 16.54
N CYS A 39 -20.75 -10.36 16.06
CA CYS A 39 -20.42 -9.18 16.85
C CYS A 39 -21.65 -8.31 17.15
N PHE A 40 -22.54 -8.14 16.17
CA PHE A 40 -23.75 -7.30 16.30
C PHE A 40 -25.03 -8.11 16.57
N GLN A 41 -24.91 -9.38 16.95
CA GLN A 41 -26.05 -10.20 17.34
C GLN A 41 -26.74 -9.60 18.58
N ARG A 42 -27.95 -9.04 18.38
CA ARG A 42 -28.82 -8.58 19.46
C ARG A 42 -29.96 -9.56 19.71
N SER A 43 -30.34 -9.69 20.98
CA SER A 43 -31.64 -10.23 21.33
C SER A 43 -32.73 -9.28 20.82
N LYS A 44 -33.47 -9.68 19.77
CA LYS A 44 -34.60 -8.92 19.18
C LYS A 44 -35.81 -8.79 20.11
N SER A 45 -35.79 -9.41 21.28
CA SER A 45 -36.86 -9.27 22.27
C SER A 45 -36.91 -7.86 22.86
N VAL A 46 -38.12 -7.41 23.23
CA VAL A 46 -38.33 -6.12 23.94
C VAL A 46 -37.45 -6.03 25.20
N LEU A 47 -37.29 -7.14 25.92
CA LEU A 47 -36.41 -7.21 27.09
C LEU A 47 -34.93 -7.01 26.71
N GLY A 48 -34.48 -7.51 25.56
CA GLY A 48 -33.12 -7.32 25.05
C GLY A 48 -32.83 -5.87 24.67
N LEU A 49 -33.81 -5.17 24.09
CA LEU A 49 -33.72 -3.74 23.78
C LEU A 49 -33.63 -2.90 25.07
N ILE A 50 -34.48 -3.19 26.06
CA ILE A 50 -34.44 -2.53 27.37
C ILE A 50 -33.09 -2.78 28.07
N LYS A 51 -32.61 -4.03 28.06
CA LYS A 51 -31.28 -4.37 28.61
C LYS A 51 -30.16 -3.60 27.92
N SER A 52 -30.20 -3.47 26.59
CA SER A 52 -29.20 -2.71 25.84
C SER A 52 -29.24 -1.21 26.18
N ALA A 53 -30.44 -0.65 26.36
CA ALA A 53 -30.62 0.75 26.75
C ALA A 53 -30.14 1.00 28.19
N ILE A 54 -30.44 0.09 29.12
CA ILE A 54 -29.92 0.13 30.50
C ILE A 54 -28.40 -0.03 30.49
N LYS A 55 -27.86 -0.98 29.72
CA LYS A 55 -26.42 -1.19 29.60
C LYS A 55 -25.71 0.04 29.04
N TYR A 56 -26.25 0.68 28.01
CA TYR A 56 -25.72 1.95 27.52
C TYR A 56 -25.77 3.03 28.61
N ALA A 57 -26.88 3.17 29.32
CA ALA A 57 -27.02 4.17 30.39
C ALA A 57 -26.10 3.93 31.60
N VAL A 58 -25.66 2.68 31.84
CA VAL A 58 -24.84 2.30 33.00
C VAL A 58 -23.36 2.11 32.63
N THR A 59 -23.06 1.70 31.40
CA THR A 59 -21.71 1.28 30.98
C THR A 59 -21.18 2.01 29.75
N ASP A 60 -21.93 2.97 29.22
CA ASP A 60 -21.63 3.79 28.03
C ASP A 60 -21.38 2.99 26.74
N ALA A 61 -21.81 1.71 26.69
CA ALA A 61 -21.70 0.85 25.52
C ALA A 61 -22.95 -0.01 25.32
N ILE A 62 -23.32 -0.20 24.05
CA ILE A 62 -24.45 -1.05 23.66
C ILE A 62 -24.08 -2.53 23.71
N TYR A 63 -22.91 -2.89 23.19
CA TYR A 63 -22.46 -4.27 23.00
C TYR A 63 -21.46 -4.67 24.09
N ASP A 64 -21.28 -5.98 24.25
CA ASP A 64 -20.31 -6.54 25.19
C ASP A 64 -18.90 -6.55 24.62
N GLU A 65 -17.96 -5.96 25.36
CA GLU A 65 -16.55 -5.96 25.02
C GLU A 65 -15.96 -7.37 24.97
N ALA A 66 -16.45 -8.31 25.78
CA ALA A 66 -15.95 -9.69 25.80
C ALA A 66 -16.23 -10.41 24.48
N VAL A 67 -17.40 -10.17 23.88
CA VAL A 67 -17.80 -10.81 22.61
C VAL A 67 -16.85 -10.39 21.49
N ILE A 68 -16.61 -9.10 21.34
CA ILE A 68 -15.70 -8.61 20.29
C ILE A 68 -14.26 -9.03 20.56
N GLU A 69 -13.82 -9.06 21.82
CA GLU A 69 -12.48 -9.53 22.21
C GLU A 69 -12.26 -11.01 21.87
N ASP A 70 -13.19 -11.87 22.24
CA ASP A 70 -13.16 -13.30 21.91
C ASP A 70 -13.12 -13.48 20.38
N LEU A 71 -13.95 -12.73 19.63
CA LEU A 71 -13.99 -12.81 18.17
C LEU A 71 -12.68 -12.37 17.51
N VAL A 72 -12.08 -11.25 17.95
CA VAL A 72 -10.80 -10.81 17.36
C VAL A 72 -9.65 -11.74 17.76
N GLN A 73 -9.68 -12.32 18.96
CA GLN A 73 -8.67 -13.31 19.37
C GLN A 73 -8.81 -14.62 18.60
N GLU A 74 -10.05 -15.10 18.37
CA GLU A 74 -10.33 -16.25 17.51
C GLU A 74 -9.86 -16.00 16.06
N THR A 75 -10.10 -14.79 15.54
CA THR A 75 -9.81 -14.45 14.14
C THR A 75 -8.32 -14.19 13.89
N TYR A 76 -7.66 -13.44 14.77
CA TYR A 76 -6.30 -12.92 14.56
C TYR A 76 -5.24 -13.57 15.46
N GLY A 77 -5.65 -14.45 16.37
CA GLY A 77 -4.78 -15.07 17.36
C GLY A 77 -4.57 -14.20 18.60
N SER A 78 -4.47 -14.83 19.77
CA SER A 78 -4.37 -14.15 21.07
C SER A 78 -2.95 -13.70 21.45
N THR A 79 -1.90 -14.24 20.80
CA THR A 79 -0.49 -14.00 21.18
C THR A 79 0.36 -13.40 20.07
N THR A 80 -0.18 -13.21 18.88
CA THR A 80 0.57 -12.73 17.72
C THR A 80 0.85 -11.24 17.84
N ALA A 81 2.13 -10.84 17.90
CA ALA A 81 2.50 -9.43 17.85
C ALA A 81 2.31 -8.86 16.44
N PHE A 82 1.70 -7.68 16.34
CA PHE A 82 1.45 -7.04 15.03
C PHE A 82 2.76 -6.60 14.35
N PHE A 83 3.69 -6.08 15.14
CA PHE A 83 5.05 -5.84 14.69
C PHE A 83 5.96 -6.94 15.24
N SER A 84 6.38 -7.85 14.37
CA SER A 84 7.32 -8.92 14.71
C SER A 84 8.31 -9.16 13.58
N ASN A 85 9.47 -9.73 13.93
CA ASN A 85 10.46 -10.16 12.96
C ASN A 85 10.14 -11.60 12.53
N THR A 86 9.71 -11.79 11.29
CA THR A 86 9.63 -13.12 10.67
C THR A 86 10.94 -13.37 9.91
N PRO A 87 11.89 -14.14 10.48
CA PRO A 87 13.13 -14.44 9.79
C PRO A 87 12.85 -15.18 8.47
N ASN A 88 13.64 -14.86 7.44
CA ASN A 88 13.58 -15.48 6.10
C ASN A 88 12.28 -15.24 5.30
N THR A 89 11.45 -14.27 5.68
CA THR A 89 10.32 -13.82 4.84
C THR A 89 10.67 -12.55 4.07
N VAL A 90 10.30 -12.48 2.80
CA VAL A 90 10.35 -11.24 2.01
C VAL A 90 9.48 -10.18 2.72
N PRO A 91 9.93 -8.91 2.83
CA PRO A 91 9.11 -7.86 3.42
C PRO A 91 7.73 -7.79 2.74
N GLY A 92 6.68 -8.06 3.51
CA GLY A 92 5.30 -7.95 3.04
C GLY A 92 4.81 -6.51 2.95
N THR A 93 3.53 -6.34 2.66
CA THR A 93 2.86 -5.03 2.64
C THR A 93 3.04 -4.31 3.97
N ARG A 94 3.32 -3.00 3.90
CA ARG A 94 3.36 -2.12 5.06
C ARG A 94 1.94 -1.79 5.46
N VAL A 95 1.52 -2.22 6.64
CA VAL A 95 0.16 -2.07 7.13
C VAL A 95 0.14 -1.05 8.25
N ALA A 96 -0.72 -0.04 8.12
CA ALA A 96 -1.06 0.89 9.19
C ALA A 96 -2.55 0.78 9.54
N VAL A 97 -2.86 0.74 10.82
CA VAL A 97 -4.23 0.67 11.33
C VAL A 97 -4.47 1.85 12.26
N THR A 98 -5.58 2.55 12.06
CA THR A 98 -5.86 3.79 12.79
C THR A 98 -6.60 3.54 14.09
N ALA A 99 -6.39 4.43 15.05
CA ALA A 99 -7.13 4.49 16.32
C ALA A 99 -7.16 5.92 16.85
N MET A 100 -7.95 6.14 17.88
CA MET A 100 -7.97 7.37 18.68
C MET A 100 -7.58 7.07 20.12
N THR A 101 -7.07 8.06 20.84
CA THR A 101 -6.82 7.99 22.29
C THR A 101 -7.22 9.29 22.98
N HIS A 102 -7.09 9.32 24.32
CA HIS A 102 -7.43 10.44 25.19
C HIS A 102 -6.85 11.77 24.69
N GLY A 103 -7.62 12.85 24.88
CA GLY A 103 -7.27 14.17 24.33
C GLY A 103 -7.54 14.31 22.83
N SER A 104 -8.36 13.43 22.25
CA SER A 104 -8.72 13.41 20.82
C SER A 104 -7.50 13.28 19.89
N GLN A 105 -6.48 12.55 20.35
CA GLN A 105 -5.26 12.34 19.60
C GLN A 105 -5.44 11.19 18.61
N ARG A 106 -5.04 11.43 17.37
CA ARG A 106 -5.02 10.44 16.29
C ARG A 106 -3.82 9.52 16.45
N ILE A 107 -4.05 8.22 16.33
CA ILE A 107 -3.05 7.17 16.53
C ILE A 107 -2.98 6.25 15.31
N ILE A 108 -1.79 5.73 15.03
CA ILE A 108 -1.62 4.58 14.14
C ILE A 108 -0.82 3.47 14.81
N PHE A 109 -1.20 2.23 14.51
CA PHE A 109 -0.41 1.03 14.74
C PHE A 109 0.20 0.58 13.42
N THR A 110 1.45 0.14 13.39
CA THR A 110 2.12 -0.26 12.14
C THR A 110 2.90 -1.56 12.27
N ASN A 111 3.03 -2.33 11.18
CA ASN A 111 3.92 -3.50 11.08
C ASN A 111 5.34 -3.15 10.56
N TYR A 112 5.72 -1.88 10.59
CA TYR A 112 7.01 -1.39 10.10
C TYR A 112 7.53 -0.26 10.98
N ASN A 113 8.84 -0.14 11.10
CA ASN A 113 9.40 1.01 11.83
C ASN A 113 9.09 2.28 11.02
N GLY A 114 8.44 3.24 11.67
CA GLY A 114 8.37 4.59 11.13
C GLY A 114 9.76 5.20 10.98
N SER A 115 9.90 6.23 10.15
CA SER A 115 11.14 7.01 10.07
C SER A 115 11.52 7.52 11.47
N ALA A 116 12.82 7.61 11.76
CA ALA A 116 13.37 7.96 13.08
C ALA A 116 12.83 9.29 13.66
N SER A 117 12.22 10.14 12.83
CA SER A 117 11.54 11.38 13.24
C SER A 117 10.25 11.17 14.05
N ILE A 118 9.58 10.01 13.93
CA ILE A 118 8.33 9.71 14.65
C ILE A 118 8.62 9.10 16.05
N LEU A 119 9.83 8.58 16.25
CA LEU A 119 10.20 7.79 17.42
C LEU A 119 11.09 8.57 18.40
N LYS A 120 10.50 9.41 19.28
CA LYS A 120 11.14 9.72 20.57
C LYS A 120 10.13 9.85 21.70
N ASP A 121 10.33 9.06 22.75
CA ASP A 121 10.05 9.30 24.18
C ASP A 121 8.98 10.30 24.64
N ARG A 122 7.79 9.79 25.03
CA ARG A 122 7.33 9.60 26.43
C ARG A 122 5.81 9.52 26.50
N ALA A 123 5.32 8.58 27.30
CA ALA A 123 3.95 8.51 27.79
C ALA A 123 3.69 9.61 28.83
N SER A 124 3.67 10.87 28.40
CA SER A 124 3.16 11.98 29.22
C SER A 124 2.01 12.66 28.49
N CYS A 125 0.86 12.74 29.17
CA CYS A 125 -0.36 13.41 28.77
C CYS A 125 -0.20 14.94 28.67
N GLY A 126 0.74 15.40 27.84
CA GLY A 126 0.88 16.79 27.42
C GLY A 126 0.81 16.84 25.90
N LEU A 127 0.36 17.98 25.35
CA LEU A 127 0.53 18.31 23.94
C LEU A 127 2.04 18.31 23.63
N ASP A 128 2.57 17.15 23.23
CA ASP A 128 3.93 17.03 22.72
C ASP A 128 4.04 17.92 21.48
N PRO A 129 5.09 18.76 21.35
CA PRO A 129 5.28 19.66 20.21
C PRO A 129 5.10 18.98 18.85
N ARG A 130 5.25 17.65 18.74
CA ARG A 130 5.20 16.88 17.49
C ARG A 130 3.81 16.46 17.01
N PHE A 131 2.75 16.55 17.83
CA PHE A 131 1.38 16.47 17.29
C PHE A 131 1.14 17.61 16.28
N GLN A 132 1.82 18.74 16.48
CA GLN A 132 1.76 19.89 15.56
C GLN A 132 2.44 19.59 14.21
N ASP A 133 3.47 18.74 14.18
CA ASP A 133 4.26 18.48 12.96
C ASP A 133 3.66 17.40 12.04
N THR A 134 3.02 16.37 12.61
CA THR A 134 2.56 15.20 11.83
C THR A 134 1.06 14.96 11.90
N GLY A 135 0.38 15.52 12.91
CA GLY A 135 -1.06 15.35 13.13
C GLY A 135 -1.48 14.02 13.76
N TYR A 136 -0.57 13.07 14.04
CA TYR A 136 -0.89 11.79 14.70
C TYR A 136 0.34 11.16 15.36
N ILE A 137 0.14 10.12 16.17
CA ILE A 137 1.21 9.40 16.88
C ILE A 137 1.26 7.94 16.40
N ALA A 138 2.44 7.43 16.03
CA ALA A 138 2.63 6.00 15.77
C ALA A 138 3.02 5.27 17.06
N ILE A 139 2.28 4.24 17.44
CA ILE A 139 2.55 3.47 18.66
C ILE A 139 3.72 2.52 18.42
N ARG A 140 4.81 2.76 19.15
CA ARG A 140 5.99 1.89 19.22
C ARG A 140 6.61 1.89 20.61
N PRO A 141 6.19 0.96 21.47
CA PRO A 141 6.82 0.73 22.77
C PRO A 141 8.29 0.35 22.63
N LYS A 142 9.11 0.79 23.60
CA LYS A 142 10.53 0.39 23.67
C LYS A 142 10.71 -1.06 24.12
N GLU A 143 9.77 -1.55 24.91
CA GLU A 143 9.80 -2.88 25.51
C GLU A 143 9.00 -3.85 24.65
N LEU A 144 9.63 -4.94 24.20
CA LEU A 144 9.02 -5.90 23.27
C LEU A 144 7.70 -6.50 23.79
N HIS A 145 7.60 -6.79 25.09
CA HIS A 145 6.40 -7.37 25.69
C HIS A 145 5.22 -6.39 25.78
N LYS A 146 5.46 -5.10 25.51
CA LYS A 146 4.41 -4.07 25.43
C LYS A 146 3.94 -3.85 23.99
N GLU A 147 4.56 -4.51 22.99
CA GLU A 147 4.15 -4.36 21.60
C GLU A 147 2.70 -4.82 21.41
N PRO A 148 1.89 -4.03 20.68
CA PRO A 148 0.51 -4.40 20.38
C PRO A 148 0.38 -5.77 19.73
N LEU A 149 -0.48 -6.59 20.31
CA LEU A 149 -0.92 -7.83 19.69
C LEU A 149 -1.90 -7.54 18.57
N LEU A 150 -1.94 -8.41 17.56
CA LEU A 150 -2.77 -8.24 16.37
C LEU A 150 -4.25 -8.09 16.72
N TRP A 151 -4.75 -8.90 17.65
CA TRP A 151 -6.12 -8.81 18.14
C TRP A 151 -6.39 -7.49 18.89
N GLN A 152 -5.41 -6.94 19.61
CA GLN A 152 -5.58 -5.65 20.31
C GLN A 152 -5.68 -4.50 19.31
N VAL A 153 -4.87 -4.52 18.25
CA VAL A 153 -4.95 -3.55 17.15
C VAL A 153 -6.30 -3.65 16.44
N ALA A 154 -6.76 -4.88 16.15
CA ALA A 154 -8.09 -5.13 15.59
C ALA A 154 -9.20 -4.61 16.50
N ARG A 155 -9.10 -4.84 17.81
CA ARG A 155 -10.07 -4.37 18.81
C ARG A 155 -10.08 -2.85 18.93
N ALA A 156 -8.91 -2.20 18.93
CA ALA A 156 -8.76 -0.76 19.04
C ALA A 156 -9.43 -0.04 17.86
N THR A 157 -9.09 -0.45 16.63
CA THR A 157 -9.59 0.23 15.42
C THR A 157 -11.09 0.07 15.23
N SER A 158 -11.70 -1.03 15.70
CA SER A 158 -13.13 -1.33 15.53
C SER A 158 -14.00 -0.97 16.74
N ALA A 159 -13.42 -0.36 17.78
CA ALA A 159 -14.13 0.04 18.99
C ALA A 159 -14.94 1.33 18.79
N ALA A 160 -15.98 1.28 17.95
CA ALA A 160 -16.79 2.45 17.64
C ALA A 160 -17.49 2.97 18.92
N PRO A 161 -17.41 4.29 19.23
CA PRO A 161 -18.13 4.87 20.36
C PRO A 161 -19.63 4.59 20.27
N ILE A 162 -20.32 4.58 21.40
CA ILE A 162 -21.71 4.12 21.57
C ILE A 162 -21.84 2.59 21.48
N PHE A 163 -21.10 1.94 20.58
CA PHE A 163 -21.17 0.50 20.36
C PHE A 163 -20.31 -0.29 21.35
N PHE A 164 -19.03 0.07 21.48
CA PHE A 164 -18.06 -0.65 22.29
C PHE A 164 -17.29 0.29 23.21
N LYS A 165 -16.86 -0.23 24.36
CA LYS A 165 -15.88 0.46 25.20
C LYS A 165 -14.51 0.53 24.53
N PRO A 166 -13.68 1.53 24.86
CA PRO A 166 -12.28 1.56 24.48
C PRO A 166 -11.53 0.30 24.95
N VAL A 167 -10.50 -0.10 24.21
CA VAL A 167 -9.59 -1.19 24.63
C VAL A 167 -8.44 -0.63 25.44
N ARG A 168 -8.07 -1.34 26.51
CA ARG A 168 -6.93 -0.99 27.35
C ARG A 168 -5.73 -1.84 26.97
N MET A 169 -4.62 -1.17 26.68
CA MET A 169 -3.36 -1.78 26.26
C MET A 169 -2.22 -1.19 27.10
N ALA A 170 -1.05 -1.81 27.05
CA ALA A 170 0.14 -1.29 27.75
C ALA A 170 0.51 0.15 27.34
N ALA A 171 0.19 0.53 26.10
CA ALA A 171 0.46 1.85 25.54
C ALA A 171 -0.61 2.91 25.86
N GLY A 172 -1.76 2.52 26.44
CA GLY A 172 -2.87 3.43 26.71
C GLY A 172 -4.24 2.82 26.39
N GLU A 173 -5.25 3.68 26.36
CA GLU A 173 -6.63 3.31 26.04
C GLU A 173 -6.98 3.85 24.65
N PHE A 174 -7.56 2.99 23.81
CA PHE A 174 -7.76 3.28 22.39
C PHE A 174 -9.16 2.93 21.92
N TRP A 175 -9.67 3.70 20.96
CA TRP A 175 -10.96 3.44 20.30
C TRP A 175 -10.92 3.73 18.80
N ASP A 176 -12.07 3.59 18.13
CA ASP A 176 -12.16 3.56 16.67
C ASP A 176 -11.46 4.74 15.97
N GLY A 177 -10.59 4.39 15.03
CA GLY A 177 -9.78 5.32 14.27
C GLY A 177 -10.53 6.09 13.19
N ALA A 178 -11.74 5.66 12.81
CA ALA A 178 -12.58 6.36 11.84
C ALA A 178 -13.01 7.75 12.34
N LEU A 179 -12.99 8.01 13.64
CA LEU A 179 -13.21 9.36 14.18
C LEU A 179 -12.06 10.34 13.88
N GLY A 180 -10.85 9.83 13.67
CA GLY A 180 -9.67 10.65 13.32
C GLY A 180 -9.29 10.59 11.85
N PHE A 181 -9.53 9.44 11.23
CA PHE A 181 -9.22 9.12 9.84
C PHE A 181 -10.37 8.27 9.24
N PRO A 182 -11.55 8.87 8.98
CA PRO A 182 -12.67 8.15 8.35
C PRO A 182 -12.30 7.63 6.96
N ASN A 183 -11.35 8.30 6.31
CA ASN A 183 -10.68 7.81 5.13
C ASN A 183 -9.15 7.94 5.29
N PRO A 184 -8.39 6.84 5.45
CA PRO A 184 -6.96 6.89 5.69
C PRO A 184 -6.12 7.05 4.40
N THR A 185 -6.70 7.55 3.30
CA THR A 185 -5.95 7.74 2.03
C THR A 185 -4.83 8.77 2.20
N GLU A 186 -5.11 9.91 2.83
CA GLU A 186 -4.10 10.95 3.06
C GLU A 186 -2.99 10.44 3.98
N LEU A 187 -3.38 9.70 5.02
CA LEU A 187 -2.45 9.01 5.92
C LEU A 187 -1.53 8.04 5.15
N ALA A 188 -2.06 7.26 4.21
CA ALA A 188 -1.27 6.35 3.39
C ALA A 188 -0.23 7.10 2.55
N THR A 189 -0.60 8.25 1.96
CA THR A 189 0.33 9.11 1.21
C THR A 189 1.43 9.68 2.12
N TRP A 190 1.08 10.12 3.33
CA TRP A 190 2.05 10.59 4.31
C TRP A 190 3.06 9.50 4.69
N GLU A 191 2.59 8.29 5.00
CA GLU A 191 3.47 7.19 5.37
C GLU A 191 4.31 6.70 4.19
N ALA A 192 3.77 6.67 2.97
CA ALA A 192 4.55 6.36 1.77
C ALA A 192 5.71 7.35 1.58
N SER A 193 5.46 8.66 1.77
CA SER A 193 6.50 9.69 1.65
C SER A 193 7.62 9.58 2.69
N ARG A 194 7.30 9.01 3.86
CA ARG A 194 8.24 8.84 4.98
C ARG A 194 9.03 7.54 4.87
N LEU A 195 8.37 6.47 4.42
CA LEU A 195 9.01 5.19 4.15
C LEU A 195 9.93 5.25 2.94
N TRP A 196 9.53 5.98 1.90
CA TRP A 196 10.27 6.13 0.67
C TRP A 196 10.42 7.61 0.27
N PRO A 197 11.29 8.37 0.97
CA PRO A 197 11.52 9.77 0.66
C PRO A 197 11.93 9.98 -0.80
N GLY A 198 11.22 10.88 -1.48
CA GLY A 198 11.47 11.20 -2.88
C GLY A 198 10.98 10.15 -3.88
N ALA A 199 10.32 9.07 -3.45
CA ALA A 199 9.60 8.16 -4.33
C ALA A 199 8.30 8.81 -4.86
N VAL A 200 7.82 8.33 -6.00
CA VAL A 200 6.54 8.75 -6.58
C VAL A 200 5.52 7.65 -6.26
N VAL A 201 4.35 8.04 -5.78
CA VAL A 201 3.23 7.10 -5.62
C VAL A 201 2.61 6.88 -7.00
N ASP A 202 2.72 5.65 -7.51
CA ASP A 202 2.24 5.33 -8.86
C ASP A 202 0.70 5.24 -8.91
N VAL A 203 0.11 4.60 -7.90
CA VAL A 203 -1.33 4.33 -7.81
C VAL A 203 -1.74 4.32 -6.35
N ALA A 204 -2.85 5.01 -6.05
CA ALA A 204 -3.55 4.95 -4.77
C ALA A 204 -5.00 4.53 -5.01
N ILE A 205 -5.43 3.43 -4.39
CA ILE A 205 -6.82 2.95 -4.49
C ILE A 205 -7.47 3.10 -3.12
N SER A 206 -8.51 3.94 -3.08
CA SER A 206 -9.34 4.16 -1.90
C SER A 206 -10.61 3.31 -2.02
N LEU A 207 -10.83 2.42 -1.05
CA LEU A 207 -12.02 1.57 -0.98
C LEU A 207 -13.01 2.18 0.03
N GLY A 208 -14.25 2.41 -0.40
CA GLY A 208 -15.32 2.93 0.43
C GLY A 208 -16.29 1.84 0.88
N THR A 209 -17.00 2.11 1.97
CA THR A 209 -18.03 1.22 2.55
C THR A 209 -19.45 1.59 2.13
N GLY A 210 -19.60 2.48 1.14
CA GLY A 210 -20.88 3.03 0.73
C GLY A 210 -20.94 4.55 0.83
N GLU A 211 -21.83 5.16 0.06
CA GLU A 211 -22.27 6.55 0.19
C GLU A 211 -23.78 6.53 0.43
N GLU A 212 -24.22 7.06 1.57
CA GLU A 212 -25.65 7.16 1.89
C GLU A 212 -26.32 8.26 1.05
N PRO A 213 -27.60 8.07 0.67
CA PRO A 213 -28.37 9.13 0.03
C PRO A 213 -28.59 10.29 1.01
N LYS A 214 -28.56 11.53 0.50
CA LYS A 214 -28.76 12.73 1.32
C LYS A 214 -30.13 12.70 2.01
N HIS A 215 -30.11 12.80 3.34
CA HIS A 215 -31.32 12.85 4.14
C HIS A 215 -32.03 14.21 4.11
N PRO A 216 -33.36 14.24 4.26
CA PRO A 216 -34.08 15.48 4.57
C PRO A 216 -33.66 16.02 5.95
N ARG A 217 -33.76 17.34 6.14
CA ARG A 217 -33.31 18.03 7.36
C ARG A 217 -33.96 17.44 8.62
N SER A 218 -33.11 17.04 9.56
CA SER A 218 -33.49 16.54 10.88
C SER A 218 -34.22 17.60 11.72
N THR A 219 -35.31 17.22 12.39
CA THR A 219 -36.19 18.13 13.15
C THR A 219 -35.97 18.10 14.66
N ASN A 220 -35.23 17.12 15.21
CA ASN A 220 -35.04 16.95 16.66
C ASN A 220 -33.54 16.99 17.07
N SER A 221 -33.26 17.26 18.35
CA SER A 221 -31.88 17.42 18.86
C SER A 221 -31.05 16.14 18.84
N ARG A 222 -31.66 14.99 19.15
CA ARG A 222 -30.98 13.68 19.17
C ARG A 222 -30.51 13.28 17.78
N ASN A 223 -31.38 13.42 16.79
CA ASN A 223 -31.04 13.15 15.40
C ASN A 223 -29.95 14.10 14.92
N ARG A 224 -29.99 15.40 15.28
CA ARG A 224 -28.88 16.34 14.96
C ARG A 224 -27.53 15.91 15.54
N LEU A 225 -27.51 15.35 16.76
CA LEU A 225 -26.28 14.83 17.36
C LEU A 225 -25.77 13.58 16.63
N LEU A 226 -26.68 12.67 16.25
CA LEU A 226 -26.35 11.49 15.44
C LEU A 226 -25.86 11.88 14.04
N ASP A 227 -26.49 12.87 13.40
CA ASP A 227 -26.08 13.41 12.11
C ASP A 227 -24.66 13.99 12.18
N ALA A 228 -24.34 14.73 13.25
CA ALA A 228 -23.00 15.25 13.48
C ALA A 228 -21.96 14.14 13.71
N PHE A 229 -22.33 13.08 14.44
CA PHE A 229 -21.49 11.91 14.65
C PHE A 229 -21.23 11.17 13.33
N ASN A 230 -22.28 10.91 12.52
CA ASN A 230 -22.15 10.27 11.21
C ASN A 230 -21.33 11.11 10.24
N LEU A 231 -21.44 12.44 10.30
CA LEU A 231 -20.62 13.36 9.50
C LEU A 231 -19.12 13.22 9.80
N LEU A 232 -18.74 12.99 11.06
CA LEU A 232 -17.34 12.72 11.43
C LEU A 232 -16.82 11.40 10.87
N LEU A 233 -17.71 10.44 10.62
CA LEU A 233 -17.39 9.12 10.08
C LEU A 233 -17.52 9.06 8.55
N ASP A 234 -17.90 10.16 7.89
CA ASP A 234 -18.14 10.19 6.44
C ASP A 234 -16.82 10.16 5.65
N GLY A 235 -16.38 8.94 5.34
CA GLY A 235 -15.18 8.71 4.54
C GLY A 235 -15.29 9.14 3.06
N GLN A 236 -16.51 9.39 2.54
CA GLN A 236 -16.71 9.93 1.20
C GLN A 236 -16.50 11.45 1.20
N LEU A 237 -17.04 12.16 2.19
CA LEU A 237 -16.81 13.58 2.37
C LEU A 237 -15.31 13.87 2.57
N GLU A 238 -14.64 13.09 3.43
CA GLU A 238 -13.21 13.27 3.69
C GLU A 238 -12.36 13.03 2.44
N PHE A 239 -12.72 12.01 1.63
CA PHE A 239 -12.07 11.76 0.35
C PHE A 239 -12.17 12.96 -0.60
N LEU A 240 -13.37 13.55 -0.72
CA LEU A 240 -13.61 14.71 -1.57
C LEU A 240 -12.83 15.94 -1.07
N ASN A 241 -12.82 16.18 0.25
CA ASN A 241 -12.04 17.26 0.86
C ASN A 241 -10.54 17.13 0.57
N MET A 242 -9.99 15.93 0.76
CA MET A 242 -8.59 15.62 0.45
C MET A 242 -8.30 15.83 -1.05
N LYS A 243 -9.19 15.35 -1.94
CA LYS A 243 -9.04 15.50 -3.39
C LYS A 243 -9.06 16.96 -3.84
N MET A 244 -9.85 17.82 -3.18
CA MET A 244 -9.87 19.27 -3.47
C MET A 244 -8.59 19.98 -3.03
N ARG A 245 -7.94 19.53 -1.94
CA ARG A 245 -6.67 20.08 -1.44
C ARG A 245 -5.47 19.60 -2.26
N SER A 246 -5.57 18.40 -2.83
CA SER A 246 -4.51 17.76 -3.59
C SER A 246 -4.47 18.28 -5.03
N ARG A 247 -3.27 18.33 -5.63
CA ARG A 247 -3.16 18.49 -7.10
C ARG A 247 -3.82 17.28 -7.76
N PRO A 248 -4.32 17.38 -9.00
CA PRO A 248 -4.82 16.23 -9.73
C PRO A 248 -3.67 15.23 -9.95
N GLU A 249 -3.50 14.32 -9.00
CA GLU A 249 -2.53 13.24 -9.07
C GLU A 249 -3.10 12.18 -10.02
N GLN A 250 -2.36 11.93 -11.10
CA GLN A 250 -2.60 10.74 -11.91
C GLN A 250 -2.38 9.53 -11.01
N GLY A 251 -3.42 8.72 -10.80
CA GLY A 251 -3.30 7.46 -10.06
C GLY A 251 -4.15 7.34 -8.79
N LEU A 252 -4.85 8.39 -8.34
CA LEU A 252 -5.83 8.28 -7.24
C LEU A 252 -7.19 7.80 -7.75
N LEU A 253 -7.56 6.58 -7.39
CA LEU A 253 -8.81 5.92 -7.78
C LEU A 253 -9.68 5.65 -6.54
N ARG A 254 -11.00 5.83 -6.68
CA ARG A 254 -11.97 5.59 -5.60
C ARG A 254 -12.96 4.54 -6.06
N LEU A 255 -13.02 3.43 -5.33
CA LEU A 255 -14.07 2.43 -5.49
C LEU A 255 -15.04 2.61 -4.33
N ASN A 256 -16.21 3.18 -4.62
CA ASN A 256 -17.29 3.33 -3.65
C ASN A 256 -18.64 3.10 -4.35
N SER A 257 -19.66 2.71 -3.59
CA SER A 257 -20.99 2.46 -4.14
C SER A 257 -22.05 3.32 -3.46
N ARG A 258 -23.04 3.78 -4.22
CA ARG A 258 -24.19 4.47 -3.64
C ARG A 258 -25.15 3.45 -3.04
N LEU A 259 -25.49 3.65 -1.78
CA LEU A 259 -26.47 2.84 -1.10
C LEU A 259 -27.88 3.28 -1.53
N SER A 260 -28.80 2.32 -1.63
CA SER A 260 -30.21 2.60 -1.97
C SER A 260 -30.96 3.27 -0.82
N GLN A 261 -30.54 2.97 0.40
CA GLN A 261 -31.08 3.50 1.63
C GLN A 261 -29.95 3.64 2.67
N PRO A 262 -30.15 4.46 3.70
CA PRO A 262 -29.25 4.55 4.84
C PRO A 262 -29.20 3.22 5.58
N ILE A 263 -28.00 2.79 5.98
CA ILE A 263 -27.79 1.51 6.66
C ILE A 263 -27.01 1.78 7.94
N ARG A 264 -27.57 1.32 9.07
CA ARG A 264 -26.89 1.46 10.36
C ARG A 264 -25.61 0.63 10.38
N LEU A 265 -24.60 1.13 11.07
CA LEU A 265 -23.31 0.45 11.23
C LEU A 265 -23.43 -0.95 11.83
N ASP A 266 -24.37 -1.14 12.77
CA ASP A 266 -24.60 -2.42 13.45
C ASP A 266 -25.64 -3.32 12.78
N ASP A 267 -26.11 -2.99 11.57
CA ASP A 267 -27.08 -3.79 10.82
C ASP A 267 -26.42 -4.89 9.97
N ALA A 268 -26.11 -6.01 10.63
CA ALA A 268 -25.54 -7.19 9.98
C ALA A 268 -26.53 -7.92 9.04
N GLU A 269 -27.84 -7.65 9.12
CA GLU A 269 -28.85 -8.31 8.27
C GLU A 269 -28.83 -7.74 6.85
N SER A 270 -28.40 -6.49 6.70
CA SER A 270 -28.28 -5.82 5.40
C SER A 270 -27.03 -6.19 4.60
N ILE A 271 -26.15 -7.08 5.08
CA ILE A 271 -24.90 -7.44 4.38
C ILE A 271 -25.16 -7.99 2.98
N GLU A 272 -26.10 -8.92 2.81
CA GLU A 272 -26.42 -9.49 1.50
C GLU A 272 -26.99 -8.45 0.54
N VAL A 273 -27.80 -7.54 1.05
CA VAL A 273 -28.36 -6.41 0.30
C VAL A 273 -27.23 -5.48 -0.17
N GLN A 274 -26.26 -5.17 0.69
CA GLN A 274 -25.09 -4.36 0.34
C GLN A 274 -24.24 -5.02 -0.76
N LYS A 275 -23.96 -6.33 -0.63
CA LYS A 275 -23.24 -7.08 -1.68
C LYS A 275 -23.95 -7.01 -3.03
N HIS A 276 -25.28 -7.12 -3.02
CA HIS A 276 -26.07 -6.99 -4.23
C HIS A 276 -25.90 -5.60 -4.85
N PHE A 277 -26.05 -4.52 -4.07
CA PHE A 277 -25.92 -3.15 -4.56
C PHE A 277 -24.54 -2.82 -5.13
N VAL A 278 -23.46 -3.34 -4.53
CA VAL A 278 -22.10 -3.19 -5.08
C VAL A 278 -21.98 -3.84 -6.46
N ARG A 279 -22.61 -5.00 -6.68
CA ARG A 279 -22.55 -5.74 -7.97
C ARG A 279 -23.35 -5.07 -9.08
N ILE A 280 -24.48 -4.44 -8.75
CA ILE A 280 -25.36 -3.81 -9.75
C ILE A 280 -25.06 -2.32 -9.97
N ASN A 281 -24.08 -1.75 -9.26
CA ASN A 281 -23.72 -0.35 -9.40
C ASN A 281 -23.18 -0.07 -10.83
N PRO A 282 -23.81 0.83 -11.62
CA PRO A 282 -23.50 1.02 -13.04
C PRO A 282 -22.05 1.39 -13.35
N SER A 283 -21.38 2.13 -12.46
CA SER A 283 -19.99 2.57 -12.65
C SER A 283 -18.96 1.50 -12.23
N ALA A 284 -19.37 0.53 -11.40
CA ALA A 284 -18.45 -0.41 -10.78
C ALA A 284 -17.61 -1.23 -11.78
N PRO A 285 -18.13 -1.75 -12.91
CA PRO A 285 -17.31 -2.54 -13.83
C PRO A 285 -16.13 -1.76 -14.40
N GLN A 286 -16.36 -0.53 -14.88
CA GLN A 286 -15.31 0.29 -15.46
C GLN A 286 -14.30 0.74 -14.41
N ASP A 287 -14.78 1.20 -13.25
CA ASP A 287 -13.90 1.63 -12.16
C ASP A 287 -12.99 0.49 -11.66
N ILE A 288 -13.53 -0.74 -11.61
CA ILE A 288 -12.76 -1.94 -11.25
C ILE A 288 -11.71 -2.26 -12.31
N VAL A 289 -12.05 -2.21 -13.60
CA VAL A 289 -11.10 -2.42 -14.69
C VAL A 289 -10.00 -1.35 -14.64
N ASP A 290 -10.35 -0.08 -14.45
CA ASP A 290 -9.37 1.00 -14.34
C ASP A 290 -8.43 0.83 -13.14
N ALA A 291 -8.95 0.39 -11.99
CA ALA A 291 -8.16 0.09 -10.81
C ALA A 291 -7.26 -1.13 -11.00
N ALA A 292 -7.78 -2.20 -11.60
CA ALA A 292 -7.01 -3.41 -11.91
C ALA A 292 -5.87 -3.08 -12.90
N THR A 293 -6.18 -2.33 -13.96
CA THR A 293 -5.20 -1.89 -14.96
C THR A 293 -4.13 -1.00 -14.35
N ALA A 294 -4.51 -0.04 -13.51
CA ALA A 294 -3.53 0.78 -12.79
C ALA A 294 -2.58 -0.09 -11.94
N LEU A 295 -3.12 -1.04 -11.17
CA LEU A 295 -2.31 -1.95 -10.37
C LEU A 295 -1.41 -2.85 -11.21
N LEU A 296 -1.90 -3.41 -12.32
CA LEU A 296 -1.14 -4.28 -13.22
C LEU A 296 0.02 -3.52 -13.85
N LEU A 297 -0.23 -2.34 -14.41
CA LEU A 297 0.78 -1.51 -15.06
C LEU A 297 1.81 -0.93 -14.08
N SER A 298 1.41 -0.67 -12.82
CA SER A 298 2.34 -0.30 -11.75
C SER A 298 3.38 -1.37 -11.42
N ASN A 299 3.25 -2.59 -11.95
CA ASN A 299 4.27 -3.61 -11.76
C ASN A 299 5.45 -3.47 -12.73
N PHE A 300 5.30 -2.68 -13.80
CA PHE A 300 6.40 -2.45 -14.73
C PHE A 300 7.28 -1.31 -14.22
N TYR A 301 8.59 -1.46 -14.34
CA TYR A 301 9.56 -0.42 -13.95
C TYR A 301 10.79 -0.48 -14.85
N PHE A 302 11.49 0.65 -14.97
CA PHE A 302 12.69 0.78 -15.80
C PHE A 302 13.97 0.68 -14.97
N ILE A 303 15.00 0.07 -15.54
CA ILE A 303 16.38 0.10 -15.04
C ILE A 303 17.35 0.44 -16.16
N LEU A 304 18.44 1.13 -15.83
CA LEU A 304 19.60 1.26 -16.71
C LEU A 304 20.38 -0.06 -16.71
N ASP A 305 20.67 -0.58 -17.90
CA ASP A 305 21.51 -1.77 -18.04
C ASP A 305 23.00 -1.37 -18.07
N ARG A 306 23.31 -0.14 -18.49
CA ARG A 306 24.68 0.40 -18.63
C ARG A 306 24.74 1.89 -18.29
N PRO A 307 25.94 2.44 -17.98
CA PRO A 307 26.13 3.88 -17.85
C PRO A 307 25.73 4.61 -19.14
N ILE A 308 25.14 5.80 -19.00
CA ILE A 308 24.75 6.66 -20.12
C ILE A 308 26.00 7.03 -20.92
N ARG A 309 25.89 7.00 -22.25
CA ARG A 309 26.97 7.37 -23.17
C ARG A 309 26.65 8.68 -23.87
N TYR A 310 27.61 9.59 -23.92
CA TYR A 310 27.51 10.79 -24.74
C TYR A 310 28.24 10.57 -26.05
N ASP A 311 27.54 10.71 -27.17
CA ASP A 311 28.12 10.59 -28.51
C ASP A 311 27.33 11.47 -29.50
N LEU A 312 28.02 12.05 -30.48
CA LEU A 312 27.44 12.91 -31.53
C LEU A 312 26.43 13.96 -31.04
N GLY A 313 26.65 14.56 -29.87
CA GLY A 313 25.81 15.64 -29.33
C GLY A 313 24.56 15.19 -28.56
N VAL A 314 24.34 13.88 -28.41
CA VAL A 314 23.18 13.33 -27.69
C VAL A 314 23.61 12.29 -26.64
N TYR A 315 22.76 12.06 -25.65
CA TYR A 315 22.98 11.03 -24.65
C TYR A 315 22.20 9.76 -25.00
N TYR A 316 22.90 8.67 -25.19
CA TYR A 316 22.35 7.35 -25.46
C TYR A 316 22.08 6.58 -24.17
N CYS A 317 20.88 6.04 -24.07
CA CYS A 317 20.40 5.23 -22.97
C CYS A 317 20.17 3.79 -23.43
N GLU A 318 20.74 2.83 -22.72
CA GLU A 318 20.46 1.39 -22.87
C GLU A 318 19.91 0.88 -21.54
N GLY A 319 18.71 0.31 -21.56
CA GLY A 319 18.05 -0.16 -20.36
C GLY A 319 17.07 -1.30 -20.62
N SER A 320 16.46 -1.73 -19.52
CA SER A 320 15.46 -2.79 -19.54
C SER A 320 14.22 -2.36 -18.76
N ILE A 321 13.05 -2.69 -19.28
CA ILE A 321 11.79 -2.69 -18.55
C ILE A 321 11.61 -4.06 -17.91
N ARG A 322 11.23 -4.05 -16.64
CA ARG A 322 11.07 -5.23 -15.77
C ARG A 322 9.67 -5.25 -15.21
N CYS A 323 9.21 -6.42 -14.75
CA CYS A 323 7.95 -6.57 -14.02
C CYS A 323 8.24 -7.10 -12.60
N ARG A 324 7.64 -6.47 -11.58
CA ARG A 324 7.65 -7.00 -10.20
C ARG A 324 6.58 -8.08 -10.05
N GLY A 325 6.85 -9.09 -9.22
CA GLY A 325 5.90 -10.17 -8.90
C GLY A 325 5.84 -11.28 -9.93
N ASP A 326 4.66 -11.92 -9.99
CA ASP A 326 4.38 -12.98 -10.95
C ASP A 326 4.19 -12.38 -12.36
N SER A 327 5.24 -12.50 -13.17
CA SER A 327 5.26 -11.94 -14.53
C SER A 327 4.23 -12.60 -15.44
N TYR A 328 3.92 -13.89 -15.25
CA TYR A 328 2.92 -14.59 -16.06
C TYR A 328 1.53 -14.07 -15.73
N GLN A 329 1.17 -14.03 -14.44
CA GLN A 329 -0.14 -13.54 -14.03
C GLN A 329 -0.41 -12.12 -14.54
N VAL A 330 0.57 -11.22 -14.43
CA VAL A 330 0.44 -9.84 -14.92
C VAL A 330 0.30 -9.80 -16.44
N ALA A 331 1.12 -10.56 -17.18
CA ALA A 331 1.09 -10.60 -18.64
C ALA A 331 -0.22 -11.20 -19.17
N ASP A 332 -0.67 -12.31 -18.60
CA ASP A 332 -1.88 -13.02 -19.01
C ASP A 332 -3.12 -12.15 -18.76
N THR A 333 -3.21 -11.53 -17.57
CA THR A 333 -4.36 -10.66 -17.24
C THR A 333 -4.42 -9.43 -18.15
N LEU A 334 -3.27 -8.80 -18.43
CA LEU A 334 -3.24 -7.65 -19.36
C LEU A 334 -3.61 -8.07 -20.79
N THR A 335 -3.18 -9.25 -21.21
CA THR A 335 -3.48 -9.81 -22.54
C THR A 335 -4.96 -10.19 -22.66
N GLU A 336 -5.58 -10.70 -21.59
CA GLU A 336 -7.01 -10.99 -21.52
C GLU A 336 -7.85 -9.72 -21.60
N LEU A 337 -7.45 -8.66 -20.88
CA LEU A 337 -8.20 -7.40 -20.83
C LEU A 337 -8.08 -6.57 -22.12
N TYR A 338 -6.90 -6.54 -22.75
CA TYR A 338 -6.57 -5.59 -23.82
C TYR A 338 -6.05 -6.22 -25.11
N GLY A 339 -5.93 -7.55 -25.17
CA GLY A 339 -5.30 -8.26 -26.29
C GLY A 339 -3.77 -8.15 -26.29
N SER A 340 -3.15 -8.57 -27.40
CA SER A 340 -1.69 -8.67 -27.51
C SER A 340 -0.96 -7.39 -27.92
N GLN A 341 -1.68 -6.31 -28.25
CA GLN A 341 -1.09 -5.05 -28.70
C GLN A 341 -0.75 -4.15 -27.51
N ILE A 342 0.47 -4.33 -26.97
CA ILE A 342 1.00 -3.53 -25.87
C ILE A 342 2.30 -2.86 -26.32
N GLU A 343 2.38 -1.54 -26.14
CA GLU A 343 3.54 -0.75 -26.52
C GLU A 343 4.13 -0.03 -25.31
N PHE A 344 5.46 -0.09 -25.15
CA PHE A 344 6.17 0.83 -24.29
C PHE A 344 6.51 2.08 -25.07
N VAL A 345 6.19 3.23 -24.50
CA VAL A 345 6.28 4.51 -25.19
C VAL A 345 6.92 5.56 -24.30
N MET A 346 7.63 6.48 -24.93
CA MET A 346 8.17 7.68 -24.31
C MET A 346 7.61 8.86 -25.10
N GLU A 347 6.78 9.67 -24.45
CA GLU A 347 5.99 10.70 -25.13
C GLU A 347 5.17 10.11 -26.31
N ALA A 348 5.44 10.54 -27.54
CA ALA A 348 4.80 10.01 -28.75
C ALA A 348 5.56 8.81 -29.37
N GLU A 349 6.82 8.61 -28.99
CA GLU A 349 7.71 7.61 -29.60
C GLU A 349 7.48 6.21 -29.00
N VAL A 350 7.44 5.20 -29.87
CA VAL A 350 7.34 3.80 -29.45
C VAL A 350 8.74 3.26 -29.19
N LEU A 351 9.05 3.00 -27.92
CA LEU A 351 10.32 2.39 -27.51
C LEU A 351 10.37 0.91 -27.92
N SER A 352 9.26 0.20 -27.73
CA SER A 352 9.14 -1.19 -28.13
C SER A 352 7.69 -1.63 -28.18
N ARG A 353 7.36 -2.45 -29.18
CA ARG A 353 6.17 -3.30 -29.17
C ARG A 353 6.49 -4.58 -28.42
N CYS A 354 5.56 -5.10 -27.63
CA CYS A 354 5.80 -6.29 -26.82
C CYS A 354 4.61 -7.23 -26.84
N GLU A 355 4.94 -8.52 -26.89
CA GLU A 355 4.03 -9.60 -26.52
C GLU A 355 4.45 -10.05 -25.13
N LEU A 356 3.71 -9.62 -24.10
CA LEU A 356 4.19 -9.68 -22.72
C LEU A 356 4.65 -11.08 -22.29
N GLY A 357 3.95 -12.13 -22.75
CA GLY A 357 4.32 -13.53 -22.45
C GLY A 357 5.65 -13.99 -23.05
N GLN A 358 6.04 -13.49 -24.22
CA GLN A 358 7.29 -13.90 -24.90
C GLN A 358 8.54 -13.28 -24.25
N ASP A 359 8.38 -12.11 -23.63
CA ASP A 359 9.47 -11.38 -22.98
C ASP A 359 9.72 -11.87 -21.53
N ILE A 360 9.09 -12.98 -21.11
CA ILE A 360 9.32 -13.66 -19.83
C ILE A 360 10.39 -14.73 -20.01
N CYS A 361 11.46 -14.66 -19.22
CA CYS A 361 12.51 -15.67 -19.26
C CYS A 361 12.01 -17.03 -18.76
N SER A 362 12.11 -18.09 -19.57
CA SER A 362 11.69 -19.44 -19.20
C SER A 362 12.48 -20.08 -18.05
N VAL A 363 13.66 -19.56 -17.72
CA VAL A 363 14.54 -20.09 -16.66
C VAL A 363 14.30 -19.43 -15.31
N CYS A 364 14.19 -18.09 -15.29
CA CYS A 364 14.02 -17.35 -14.04
C CYS A 364 12.63 -16.75 -13.86
N HIS A 365 11.73 -16.94 -14.83
CA HIS A 365 10.34 -16.50 -14.83
C HIS A 365 10.15 -14.98 -14.64
N ARG A 366 11.19 -14.19 -14.94
CA ARG A 366 11.17 -12.73 -14.84
C ARG A 366 10.98 -12.10 -16.21
N TYR A 367 10.10 -11.12 -16.26
CA TYR A 367 9.92 -10.25 -17.42
C TYR A 367 11.16 -9.38 -17.67
N ARG A 368 11.57 -9.28 -18.94
CA ARG A 368 12.59 -8.34 -19.40
C ARG A 368 12.29 -7.89 -20.82
N LYS A 369 12.12 -6.57 -21.01
CA LYS A 369 12.14 -5.95 -22.33
C LYS A 369 13.30 -4.97 -22.46
N ASN A 370 14.21 -5.21 -23.40
CA ASN A 370 15.28 -4.25 -23.68
C ASN A 370 14.69 -3.03 -24.42
N VAL A 371 15.12 -1.85 -24.03
CA VAL A 371 14.75 -0.58 -24.67
C VAL A 371 15.97 0.32 -24.79
N SER A 372 16.01 1.12 -25.84
CA SER A 372 17.06 2.11 -26.07
C SER A 372 16.47 3.38 -26.64
N PHE A 373 16.95 4.53 -26.18
CA PHE A 373 16.47 5.83 -26.63
C PHE A 373 17.54 6.91 -26.36
N THR A 374 17.34 8.10 -26.93
CA THR A 374 18.22 9.25 -26.69
C THR A 374 17.54 10.31 -25.85
N VAL A 375 18.33 11.08 -25.09
CA VAL A 375 17.86 12.27 -24.36
C VAL A 375 18.78 13.46 -24.62
N ARG A 376 18.26 14.67 -24.44
CA ARG A 376 19.03 15.91 -24.58
C ARG A 376 20.05 16.08 -23.47
N HIS A 377 19.64 15.82 -22.22
CA HIS A 377 20.52 15.88 -21.07
C HIS A 377 20.12 14.84 -20.00
N PRO A 378 21.06 14.19 -19.28
CA PRO A 378 20.74 13.16 -18.28
C PRO A 378 19.90 13.65 -17.10
N SER A 379 19.91 14.96 -16.83
CA SER A 379 19.10 15.58 -15.76
C SER A 379 17.67 15.88 -16.19
N ASP A 380 17.35 15.80 -17.48
CA ASP A 380 16.00 16.07 -17.96
C ASP A 380 15.05 14.94 -17.49
N PRO A 381 13.86 15.27 -16.97
CA PRO A 381 12.90 14.26 -16.58
C PRO A 381 12.34 13.57 -17.82
N ILE A 382 12.42 12.25 -17.84
CA ILE A 382 11.75 11.40 -18.83
C ILE A 382 10.53 10.73 -18.22
N THR A 383 9.63 10.24 -19.06
CA THR A 383 8.47 9.44 -18.66
C THR A 383 8.29 8.26 -19.61
N VAL A 384 8.43 7.04 -19.09
CA VAL A 384 8.06 5.83 -19.82
C VAL A 384 6.64 5.44 -19.43
N SER A 385 5.84 5.07 -20.43
CA SER A 385 4.44 4.66 -20.28
C SER A 385 4.17 3.37 -21.03
N ILE A 386 3.12 2.67 -20.65
CA ILE A 386 2.51 1.59 -21.43
C ILE A 386 1.28 2.15 -22.12
N ARG A 387 1.17 1.86 -23.42
CA ARG A 387 0.01 2.14 -24.25
C ARG A 387 -0.67 0.83 -24.61
N LEU A 388 -1.96 0.74 -24.31
CA LEU A 388 -2.82 -0.41 -24.54
C LEU A 388 -3.66 -0.21 -25.83
N ALA A 389 -4.29 -1.28 -26.33
CA ALA A 389 -5.01 -1.30 -27.60
C ALA A 389 -6.19 -0.30 -27.71
N ASP A 390 -6.82 0.03 -26.59
CA ASP A 390 -7.87 1.04 -26.46
C ASP A 390 -7.34 2.49 -26.36
N ARG A 391 -6.04 2.69 -26.62
CA ARG A 391 -5.28 3.94 -26.45
C ARG A 391 -5.18 4.43 -25.00
N VAL A 392 -5.55 3.63 -24.00
CA VAL A 392 -5.23 3.95 -22.61
C VAL A 392 -3.71 3.95 -22.46
N THR A 393 -3.18 5.10 -22.08
CA THR A 393 -1.75 5.28 -21.82
C THR A 393 -1.57 5.61 -20.35
N ARG A 394 -0.77 4.79 -19.64
CA ARG A 394 -0.44 5.00 -18.24
C ARG A 394 1.06 4.86 -18.02
N LYS A 395 1.59 5.67 -17.10
CA LYS A 395 2.99 5.62 -16.72
C LYS A 395 3.33 4.28 -16.08
N ILE A 396 4.53 3.77 -16.34
CA ILE A 396 5.08 2.67 -15.55
C ILE A 396 5.65 3.22 -14.23
N SER A 397 5.94 2.33 -13.28
CA SER A 397 6.34 2.69 -11.93
C SER A 397 7.58 3.57 -11.88
N GLY A 398 7.53 4.56 -10.98
CA GLY A 398 8.65 5.40 -10.60
C GLY A 398 8.78 6.70 -11.39
N PHE A 399 8.07 6.88 -12.50
CA PHE A 399 8.17 8.06 -13.39
C PHE A 399 7.26 9.23 -12.99
N PRO A 400 7.63 10.50 -13.30
CA PRO A 400 8.78 10.93 -14.09
C PRO A 400 10.11 10.89 -13.31
N ARG A 401 11.22 10.61 -14.01
CA ARG A 401 12.59 10.58 -13.44
C ARG A 401 13.64 11.00 -14.45
N SER A 402 14.74 11.55 -13.96
CA SER A 402 15.93 11.81 -14.79
C SER A 402 16.81 10.55 -14.88
N LEU A 403 17.58 10.43 -15.95
CA LEU A 403 18.57 9.35 -16.05
C LEU A 403 19.69 9.48 -15.01
N SER A 404 20.02 10.71 -14.60
CA SER A 404 20.97 10.97 -13.52
C SER A 404 20.51 10.38 -12.18
N TRP A 405 19.20 10.39 -11.91
CA TRP A 405 18.63 9.74 -10.73
C TRP A 405 18.85 8.21 -10.79
N PHE A 406 18.59 7.57 -11.93
CA PHE A 406 18.85 6.13 -12.09
C PHE A 406 20.34 5.80 -11.94
N GLN A 407 21.24 6.60 -12.50
CA GLN A 407 22.68 6.41 -12.33
C GLN A 407 23.12 6.45 -10.86
N GLN A 408 22.57 7.41 -10.11
CA GLN A 408 22.82 7.55 -8.67
C GLN A 408 22.26 6.36 -7.89
N GLN A 409 20.98 6.01 -8.10
CA GLN A 409 20.31 4.93 -7.35
C GLN A 409 20.88 3.55 -7.65
N GLN A 410 21.27 3.29 -8.89
CA GLN A 410 21.90 2.02 -9.29
C GLN A 410 23.40 1.98 -9.00
N GLY A 411 23.97 3.05 -8.44
CA GLY A 411 25.35 3.08 -7.99
C GLY A 411 26.40 3.08 -9.11
N PHE A 412 26.07 3.50 -10.33
CA PHE A 412 27.01 3.55 -11.46
C PHE A 412 28.20 4.50 -11.21
N ASN A 413 28.04 5.46 -10.29
CA ASN A 413 29.08 6.41 -9.90
C ASN A 413 29.75 6.05 -8.55
N THR A 414 29.57 4.83 -8.05
CA THR A 414 30.21 4.41 -6.79
C THR A 414 31.72 4.19 -7.00
N HIS A 415 32.51 4.55 -5.99
CA HIS A 415 33.97 4.47 -6.07
C HIS A 415 34.46 3.02 -6.12
N PHE A 416 35.62 2.82 -6.75
CA PHE A 416 36.30 1.53 -6.78
C PHE A 416 36.50 0.96 -5.35
N GLY A 417 36.10 -0.30 -5.13
CA GLY A 417 36.31 -1.01 -3.86
C GLY A 417 35.13 -1.04 -2.88
N THR A 418 33.95 -0.49 -3.23
CA THR A 418 32.72 -0.73 -2.45
C THR A 418 32.19 -2.16 -2.68
N SER A 419 31.37 -2.70 -1.77
CA SER A 419 30.63 -3.96 -2.00
C SER A 419 29.67 -3.87 -3.20
N SER A 420 29.44 -2.65 -3.69
CA SER A 420 28.67 -2.30 -4.86
C SER A 420 29.50 -2.05 -6.13
N HIS A 421 30.81 -2.26 -6.07
CA HIS A 421 31.67 -2.20 -7.22
C HIS A 421 31.45 -3.44 -8.10
N ASP A 422 31.36 -3.27 -9.43
CA ASP A 422 31.10 -4.33 -10.42
C ASP A 422 29.69 -4.98 -10.41
N THR A 423 28.61 -4.20 -10.26
CA THR A 423 27.18 -4.61 -10.42
C THR A 423 26.55 -5.47 -9.29
N PRO A 424 26.46 -4.96 -8.05
CA PRO A 424 25.68 -5.59 -6.98
C PRO A 424 24.19 -5.67 -7.38
N GLY A 425 23.56 -6.81 -7.14
CA GLY A 425 22.12 -6.98 -7.36
C GLY A 425 21.71 -7.34 -8.80
N GLN A 426 22.65 -7.41 -9.76
CA GLN A 426 22.34 -8.01 -11.06
C GLN A 426 22.19 -9.53 -10.88
N ILE A 427 20.94 -9.99 -10.75
CA ILE A 427 20.66 -11.43 -10.67
C ILE A 427 20.98 -12.06 -12.03
N ARG A 428 22.17 -12.67 -12.12
CA ARG A 428 22.65 -13.39 -13.29
C ARG A 428 21.78 -14.62 -13.51
N CYS A 429 21.13 -14.67 -14.67
CA CYS A 429 20.34 -15.80 -15.11
C CYS A 429 20.92 -16.27 -16.44
N LEU A 430 21.20 -17.57 -16.57
CA LEU A 430 21.77 -18.14 -17.80
C LEU A 430 20.89 -17.89 -19.03
N GLY A 431 19.57 -17.77 -18.86
CA GLY A 431 18.64 -17.41 -19.93
C GLY A 431 18.52 -15.89 -20.19
N CYS A 432 18.92 -15.03 -19.25
CA CYS A 432 18.85 -13.56 -19.42
C CYS A 432 20.19 -12.94 -19.81
N THR A 433 21.30 -13.60 -19.52
CA THR A 433 22.66 -13.13 -19.81
C THR A 433 23.08 -13.68 -21.16
N PRO A 434 23.37 -12.82 -22.17
CA PRO A 434 23.87 -13.29 -23.46
C PRO A 434 25.16 -14.10 -23.27
N HIS A 435 25.33 -15.19 -24.02
CA HIS A 435 26.50 -16.10 -23.93
C HIS A 435 27.88 -15.41 -24.06
N GLY A 436 27.95 -14.16 -24.52
CA GLY A 436 29.19 -13.36 -24.62
C GLY A 436 29.64 -12.63 -23.34
N GLU A 437 28.73 -12.35 -22.39
CA GLU A 437 29.04 -11.57 -21.16
C GLU A 437 29.48 -12.46 -19.98
N LEU A 438 29.40 -13.79 -20.12
CA LEU A 438 29.83 -14.76 -19.10
C LEU A 438 31.35 -15.06 -19.12
N ARG A 439 32.11 -14.45 -20.04
CA ARG A 439 33.57 -14.62 -20.03
C ARG A 439 34.16 -13.76 -18.91
N PRO A 440 34.91 -14.32 -17.95
CA PRO A 440 35.67 -13.48 -17.03
C PRO A 440 36.56 -12.58 -17.89
N HIS A 441 36.50 -11.26 -17.65
CA HIS A 441 37.45 -10.33 -18.24
C HIS A 441 38.85 -10.87 -17.93
N LYS A 442 39.52 -11.46 -18.93
CA LYS A 442 40.93 -11.81 -18.83
C LYS A 442 41.65 -10.50 -18.55
N ARG A 443 42.17 -10.37 -17.33
CA ARG A 443 43.10 -9.30 -16.96
C ARG A 443 44.18 -9.25 -18.04
N ARG A 444 44.27 -8.15 -18.78
CA ARG A 444 45.53 -7.80 -19.46
C ARG A 444 46.49 -7.52 -18.32
N GLY A 445 47.31 -8.52 -17.98
CA GLY A 445 48.44 -8.31 -17.09
C GLY A 445 49.39 -7.33 -17.77
N ASP A 446 49.72 -6.25 -17.07
CA ASP A 446 50.84 -5.40 -17.41
C ASP A 446 52.10 -6.26 -17.48
N GLY A 447 52.48 -6.62 -18.69
CA GLY A 447 53.71 -7.35 -18.97
C GLY A 447 54.89 -6.41 -18.89
N ALA A 448 55.36 -6.12 -17.68
CA ALA A 448 56.71 -5.61 -17.46
C ALA A 448 57.09 -5.82 -15.99
N LEU A 449 57.49 -7.04 -15.64
CA LEU A 449 58.50 -7.32 -14.61
C LEU A 449 58.81 -8.82 -14.71
N ASP A 450 59.79 -9.18 -15.53
CA ASP A 450 60.60 -10.34 -15.18
C ASP A 450 62.08 -10.17 -15.48
N ARG A 451 62.82 -10.71 -14.53
CA ARG A 451 64.22 -10.44 -14.20
C ARG A 451 65.18 -11.25 -15.06
N TYR A 452 66.38 -10.70 -15.21
CA TYR A 452 67.66 -11.41 -15.33
C TYR A 452 67.87 -12.36 -16.51
N SER A 453 68.65 -11.92 -17.50
CA SER A 453 69.49 -12.83 -18.28
C SER A 453 70.95 -12.73 -17.80
N LYS A 454 71.42 -13.79 -17.13
CA LYS A 454 72.85 -14.09 -17.02
C LYS A 454 73.35 -14.49 -18.41
N ARG A 455 74.40 -13.83 -18.90
CA ARG A 455 75.28 -14.39 -19.94
C ARG A 455 76.73 -14.28 -19.45
N ILE A 456 77.33 -15.44 -19.22
CA ILE A 456 78.78 -15.61 -19.01
C ILE A 456 79.42 -15.91 -20.38
N ARG A 457 80.72 -15.56 -20.47
CA ARG A 457 81.79 -15.96 -21.42
C ARG A 457 82.15 -14.82 -22.38
N ARG A 458 83.41 -14.41 -22.50
CA ARG A 458 84.69 -15.11 -22.30
C ARG A 458 85.76 -14.13 -21.84
#